data_AF-A0A9D1N621-F1
#
_entry.id   AF-A0A9D1N621-F1
#
_cell.length_a   1.000
_cell.length_b   1.000
_cell.length_c   1.000
_cell.angle_alpha   90.00
_cell.angle_beta   90.00
_cell.angle_gamma   90.00
#
_symmetry.space_group_name_H-M   'P 1'
#
loop_
_entity.id
_entity.type
_entity.pdbx_description
1 polymer ?
#
loop_
_entity_poly.entity_id
_entity_poly.type
_entity_poly.pdbx_seq_one_letter_code
_entity_poly.pdbx_strand_id
1 'polypeptide(L)'
;MAKSKLVKANEKIAEGVVEGYKKIEDGVVGGYKKIEKGTVNGFNKVADKFVCQFLTKEGESVEEARRRLEREEEQRRSRAGERHGHTAGGADHGNGGK
;
A
#
# COMPACT_ATOMS: atom_id res chain seq x y z
N MET A 1 60.93 5.94 -8.55
CA MET A 1 60.21 4.72 -8.99
C MET A 1 59.42 4.03 -7.87
N ALA A 2 59.98 3.73 -6.69
CA ALA A 2 59.25 3.01 -5.62
C ALA A 2 57.95 3.69 -5.15
N LYS A 3 57.96 5.02 -4.96
CA LYS A 3 56.76 5.80 -4.60
C LYS A 3 55.60 5.62 -5.58
N SER A 4 55.88 5.54 -6.89
CA SER A 4 54.84 5.36 -7.93
C SER A 4 54.19 3.97 -7.90
N LYS A 5 54.92 2.93 -7.48
CA LYS A 5 54.35 1.57 -7.33
C LYS A 5 53.38 1.49 -6.15
N LEU A 6 53.71 2.16 -5.04
CA LEU A 6 52.84 2.22 -3.85
C LEU A 6 51.55 2.99 -4.13
N VAL A 7 51.63 4.12 -4.83
CA VAL A 7 50.45 4.91 -5.22
C VAL A 7 49.49 4.06 -6.08
N LYS A 8 50.00 3.35 -7.10
CA LYS A 8 49.19 2.47 -7.94
C LYS A 8 48.55 1.30 -7.17
N ALA A 9 49.24 0.76 -6.18
CA ALA A 9 48.69 -0.29 -5.33
C ALA A 9 47.53 0.26 -4.48
N ASN A 10 47.69 1.45 -3.90
CA ASN A 10 46.64 2.10 -3.12
C ASN A 10 45.42 2.48 -3.98
N GLU A 11 45.62 2.95 -5.22
CA GLU A 11 44.53 3.23 -6.16
C GLU A 11 43.69 1.96 -6.43
N LYS A 12 44.35 0.83 -6.72
CA LYS A 12 43.65 -0.46 -6.92
C LYS A 12 42.90 -0.93 -5.67
N ILE A 13 43.46 -0.72 -4.49
CA ILE A 13 42.79 -1.05 -3.22
C ILE A 13 41.54 -0.16 -3.06
N ALA A 14 41.66 1.15 -3.30
CA ALA A 14 40.54 2.08 -3.21
C ALA A 14 39.42 1.72 -4.21
N GLU A 15 39.76 1.43 -5.46
CA GLU A 15 38.80 0.96 -6.47
C GLU A 15 38.08 -0.31 -6.02
N GLY A 16 38.83 -1.31 -5.56
CA GLY A 16 38.26 -2.58 -5.08
C GLY A 16 37.35 -2.40 -3.86
N VAL A 17 37.69 -1.49 -2.95
CA VAL A 17 36.85 -1.16 -1.79
C VAL A 17 35.55 -0.50 -2.22
N VAL A 18 35.60 0.49 -3.12
CA VAL A 18 34.40 1.17 -3.65
C VAL A 18 33.50 0.18 -4.40
N GLU A 19 34.07 -0.68 -5.25
CA GLU A 19 33.31 -1.71 -5.95
C GLU A 19 32.67 -2.72 -4.99
N GLY A 20 33.41 -3.12 -3.94
CA GLY A 20 32.91 -3.99 -2.88
C GLY A 20 31.69 -3.40 -2.18
N TYR A 21 31.76 -2.13 -1.77
CA TYR A 21 30.62 -1.43 -1.15
C TYR A 21 29.42 -1.35 -2.09
N LYS A 22 29.64 -1.00 -3.36
CA LYS A 22 28.56 -0.92 -4.35
C LYS A 22 27.85 -2.26 -4.54
N LYS A 23 28.59 -3.37 -4.60
CA LYS A 23 28.00 -4.72 -4.70
C LYS A 23 27.15 -5.07 -3.48
N ILE A 24 27.59 -4.69 -2.29
CA ILE A 24 26.83 -4.90 -1.05
C ILE A 24 25.54 -4.08 -1.09
N GLU A 25 25.62 -2.80 -1.45
CA GLU A 25 24.44 -1.93 -1.58
C GLU A 25 23.43 -2.48 -2.57
N ASP A 26 23.87 -2.82 -3.79
CA ASP A 26 23.03 -3.39 -4.84
C ASP A 26 22.37 -4.71 -4.37
N GLY A 27 23.13 -5.56 -3.68
CA GLY A 27 22.65 -6.81 -3.12
C GLY A 27 21.57 -6.62 -2.05
N VAL A 28 21.80 -5.70 -1.12
CA VAL A 28 20.88 -5.39 -0.02
C VAL A 28 19.59 -4.75 -0.55
N VAL A 29 19.70 -3.70 -1.38
CA VAL A 29 18.55 -3.03 -1.98
C VAL A 29 17.75 -3.98 -2.86
N GLY A 30 18.44 -4.81 -3.66
CA GLY A 30 17.80 -5.84 -4.47
C GLY A 30 17.09 -6.90 -3.64
N GLY A 31 17.68 -7.31 -2.51
CA GLY A 31 17.08 -8.23 -1.54
C GLY A 31 15.77 -7.70 -0.95
N TYR A 32 15.79 -6.46 -0.44
CA TYR A 32 14.59 -5.82 0.12
C TYR A 32 13.46 -5.70 -0.90
N LYS A 33 13.75 -5.22 -2.12
CA LYS A 33 12.74 -5.11 -3.20
C LYS A 33 12.10 -6.46 -3.54
N LYS A 34 12.88 -7.55 -3.53
CA LYS A 34 12.34 -8.90 -3.79
C LYS A 34 11.40 -9.36 -2.68
N ILE A 35 11.77 -9.13 -1.42
CA ILE A 35 10.93 -9.49 -0.26
C ILE A 35 9.63 -8.69 -0.27
N GLU A 36 9.70 -7.38 -0.49
CA GLU A 36 8.54 -6.50 -0.58
C GLU A 36 7.59 -6.98 -1.69
N LYS A 37 8.11 -7.16 -2.92
CA LYS A 37 7.30 -7.62 -4.06
C LYS A 37 6.67 -8.99 -3.80
N GLY A 38 7.42 -9.91 -3.20
CA GLY A 38 6.93 -11.25 -2.83
C GLY A 38 5.78 -11.17 -1.83
N THR A 39 5.96 -10.37 -0.78
CA THR A 39 4.96 -10.19 0.29
C THR A 39 3.67 -9.55 -0.22
N VAL A 40 3.78 -8.43 -0.93
CA VAL A 40 2.62 -7.71 -1.49
C VAL A 40 1.86 -8.59 -2.50
N ASN A 41 2.57 -9.29 -3.38
CA ASN A 41 1.92 -10.20 -4.32
C ASN A 41 1.24 -11.39 -3.62
N GLY A 42 1.89 -11.95 -2.59
CA GLY A 42 1.29 -13.01 -1.77
C GLY A 42 0.00 -12.55 -1.10
N PHE A 43 0.02 -11.37 -0.49
CA PHE A 43 -1.16 -10.78 0.13
C PHE A 43 -2.28 -10.53 -0.89
N ASN A 44 -1.96 -9.93 -2.05
CA ASN A 44 -2.95 -9.67 -3.09
C ASN A 44 -3.64 -10.95 -3.56
N LYS A 45 -2.90 -12.06 -3.73
CA LYS A 45 -3.49 -13.36 -4.08
C LYS A 45 -4.47 -13.88 -3.03
N VAL A 46 -4.12 -13.76 -1.75
CA VAL A 46 -5.02 -14.15 -0.65
C VAL A 46 -6.26 -13.27 -0.64
N ALA A 47 -6.09 -11.95 -0.80
CA ALA A 47 -7.20 -11.01 -0.86
C ALA A 47 -8.12 -11.28 -2.07
N ASP A 48 -7.55 -11.56 -3.24
CA ASP A 48 -8.32 -11.91 -4.45
C ASP A 48 -9.13 -13.20 -4.25
N LYS A 49 -8.52 -14.22 -3.63
CA LYS A 49 -9.22 -15.46 -3.27
C LYS A 49 -10.35 -15.21 -2.27
N PHE A 50 -10.14 -14.34 -1.29
CA PHE A 50 -11.18 -13.97 -0.33
C PHE A 50 -12.36 -13.27 -1.03
N VAL A 51 -12.08 -12.29 -1.88
CA VAL A 51 -13.13 -11.58 -2.64
C VAL A 51 -13.89 -12.56 -3.55
N CYS A 52 -13.18 -13.41 -4.27
CA CYS A 52 -13.76 -14.43 -5.15
C CYS A 52 -14.63 -15.44 -4.40
N GLN A 53 -14.22 -15.85 -3.20
CA GLN A 53 -14.94 -16.89 -2.46
C GLN A 53 -16.15 -16.34 -1.70
N PHE A 54 -16.06 -15.11 -1.20
CA PHE A 54 -17.02 -14.61 -0.21
C PHE A 54 -17.80 -13.37 -0.65
N LEU A 55 -17.29 -12.59 -1.61
CA LEU A 55 -17.83 -11.24 -1.89
C LEU A 55 -18.30 -11.02 -3.33
N THR A 56 -17.90 -11.87 -4.29
CA THR A 56 -18.43 -11.83 -5.65
C THR A 56 -19.86 -12.36 -5.70
N LYS A 57 -20.68 -11.78 -6.57
CA LYS A 57 -22.00 -12.29 -6.95
C LYS A 57 -21.89 -13.23 -8.17
N GLU A 58 -22.97 -13.93 -8.51
CA GLU A 58 -22.98 -14.83 -9.68
C GLU A 58 -22.59 -14.08 -10.95
N GLY A 59 -21.61 -14.64 -11.68
CA GLY A 59 -21.08 -14.05 -12.90
C GLY A 59 -20.19 -12.81 -12.71
N GLU A 60 -19.93 -12.37 -11.48
CA GLU A 60 -19.09 -11.20 -11.18
C GLU A 60 -17.61 -11.58 -11.06
N SER A 61 -16.74 -10.85 -11.73
CA SER A 61 -15.28 -10.98 -11.55
C SER A 61 -14.81 -10.34 -10.24
N VAL A 62 -13.61 -10.73 -9.77
CA VAL A 62 -13.00 -10.14 -8.56
C VAL A 62 -12.84 -8.62 -8.68
N GLU A 63 -12.45 -8.13 -9.86
CA GLU A 63 -12.24 -6.71 -10.11
C GLU A 63 -13.55 -5.92 -10.08
N GLU A 64 -14.61 -6.49 -10.66
CA GLU A 64 -15.97 -5.90 -10.61
C GLU A 64 -16.50 -5.87 -9.18
N ALA A 65 -16.32 -6.94 -8.41
CA ALA A 65 -16.70 -6.98 -7.01
C ALA A 65 -15.98 -5.90 -6.20
N ARG A 66 -14.67 -5.68 -6.41
CA ARG A 66 -13.92 -4.59 -5.76
C ARG A 66 -14.51 -3.22 -6.10
N ARG A 67 -14.72 -2.92 -7.38
CA ARG A 67 -15.36 -1.67 -7.83
C ARG A 67 -16.76 -1.46 -7.26
N ARG A 68 -17.53 -2.54 -7.10
CA ARG A 68 -18.86 -2.48 -6.48
C ARG A 68 -18.75 -2.18 -4.98
N LEU A 69 -17.88 -2.88 -4.26
CA LEU A 69 -17.67 -2.69 -2.82
C LEU A 69 -17.19 -1.27 -2.48
N GLU A 70 -16.29 -0.71 -3.28
CA GLU A 70 -15.85 0.69 -3.13
C GLU A 70 -17.01 1.68 -3.25
N ARG A 71 -17.85 1.52 -4.29
CA ARG A 71 -19.06 2.34 -4.47
C ARG A 71 -20.06 2.17 -3.33
N GLU A 72 -20.29 0.93 -2.89
CA GLU A 72 -21.17 0.63 -1.76
C GLU A 72 -20.65 1.25 -0.46
N GLU A 73 -19.33 1.28 -0.25
CA GLU A 73 -18.71 1.94 0.91
C GLU A 73 -18.86 3.46 0.87
N GLU A 74 -18.58 4.08 -0.27
CA GLU A 74 -18.74 5.52 -0.45
C GLU A 74 -20.19 5.95 -0.18
N GLN A 75 -21.16 5.24 -0.77
CA GLN A 75 -22.58 5.48 -0.53
C GLN A 75 -22.96 5.31 0.94
N ARG A 76 -22.39 4.31 1.63
CA ARG A 76 -22.62 4.07 3.06
C ARG A 76 -22.07 5.22 3.90
N ARG A 77 -20.89 5.72 3.57
CA ARG A 77 -20.24 6.86 4.26
C ARG A 77 -21.03 8.16 4.05
N SER A 78 -21.43 8.45 2.81
CA SER A 78 -22.27 9.62 2.50
C SER A 78 -23.60 9.58 3.24
N ARG A 79 -24.29 8.43 3.21
CA ARG A 79 -25.56 8.22 3.92
C ARG A 79 -25.41 8.28 5.44
N ALA A 80 -24.26 7.90 5.99
CA ALA A 80 -23.95 8.02 7.42
C ALA A 80 -23.66 9.48 7.83
N GLY A 81 -23.02 10.26 6.96
CA GLY A 81 -22.83 11.70 7.13
C GLY A 81 -24.16 12.48 7.08
N GLU A 82 -25.03 12.14 6.14
CA GLU A 82 -26.38 12.75 6.01
C GLU A 82 -27.29 12.44 7.21
N ARG A 83 -27.21 11.23 7.77
CA ARG A 83 -27.96 10.84 8.98
C ARG A 83 -27.54 11.62 10.22
N HIS A 84 -26.27 12.04 10.31
CA HIS A 84 -25.81 12.93 11.39
C HIS A 84 -26.28 14.39 11.21
N GLY A 85 -26.62 14.81 9.99
CA GLY A 85 -27.22 16.13 9.74
C GLY A 85 -28.73 16.19 10.01
N HIS A 86 -29.45 15.08 9.90
CA HIS A 86 -30.92 15.07 10.01
C HIS A 86 -31.45 14.99 11.47
N THR A 87 -30.63 14.63 12.46
CA THR A 87 -31.09 14.49 13.86
C THR A 87 -31.21 15.79 14.65
N ALA A 88 -30.86 16.95 14.06
CA ALA A 88 -30.95 18.26 14.71
C ALA A 88 -32.27 19.04 14.47
N GLY A 89 -33.31 18.42 13.88
CA GLY A 89 -34.50 19.14 13.38
C GLY A 89 -35.86 18.64 13.89
N GLY A 90 -35.96 18.02 15.06
CA GLY A 90 -37.20 17.37 15.48
C GLY A 90 -37.45 17.30 16.98
N ALA A 91 -37.29 18.41 17.70
CA ALA A 91 -37.91 18.58 19.01
C ALA A 91 -37.99 20.07 19.37
N ASP A 92 -39.12 20.72 19.09
CA ASP A 92 -39.67 21.63 20.11
C ASP A 92 -41.20 21.54 20.07
N HIS A 93 -41.74 21.36 21.26
CA HIS A 93 -43.13 21.06 21.51
C HIS A 93 -43.95 22.35 21.40
N GLY A 94 -45.12 22.25 20.76
CA GLY A 94 -46.13 23.29 20.80
C GLY A 94 -46.50 23.61 22.25
N ASN A 95 -46.12 24.80 22.70
CA ASN A 95 -46.69 25.41 23.89
C ASN A 95 -47.88 26.28 23.45
N GLY A 96 -49.09 25.71 23.56
CA GLY A 96 -50.34 26.42 23.37
C GLY A 96 -50.50 27.50 24.44
N GLY A 97 -50.30 28.75 24.04
CA GLY A 97 -50.56 29.93 24.85
C GLY A 97 -51.99 30.43 24.66
N LYS A 98 -52.73 30.44 25.77
CA LYS A 98 -54.04 31.05 26.08
C LYS A 98 -55.28 30.26 25.68
#